data_AF-A0A8T0BHB1-F1
#
_entry.id   AF-A0A8T0BHB1-F1
#
_cell.length_a   1.000
_cell.length_b   1.000
_cell.length_c   1.000
_cell.angle_alpha   90.00
_cell.angle_beta   90.00
_cell.angle_gamma   90.00
#
_symmetry.space_group_name_H-M   'P 1'
#
loop_
_entity.id
_entity.type
_entity.pdbx_description
1 polymer ?
#
loop_
_entity_poly.entity_id
_entity_poly.type
_entity_poly.pdbx_seq_one_letter_code
_entity_poly.pdbx_strand_id
1 'polypeptide(L)'
;KALEVCSSLSLEESLNYETVKSAILRACELVPEAYRQKFRGHKKNSTQTFVEFAREKGILFDKWCTASKVKDFDSMRELVLLEEFKSCLLECVVVYLNEQKTLNSAVAVPCEERIDDSYTPFIFKGLISLTGNSEDQKEIKMLRDMGAMQSFIVAEKLKFSEDNSCGSSVIVKGIEIGCVKVPLHRVHLQCELCTGFVRVAVRPSLPVTGVDFILGNDLAGGKVMPVLEVVDKPDIFCQSGDVTNSDVFPACAVTRAHRIKSFHLLHWSPYQPSVSRSNMWW
;
A
#
# COMPACT_ATOMS: atom_id res chain seq x y z
N LYS A 1 14.26 16.27 20.22
CA LYS A 1 14.40 15.12 21.15
C LYS A 1 15.84 14.91 21.62
N ALA A 2 16.76 14.25 20.89
CA ALA A 2 18.13 14.01 21.40
C ALA A 2 18.93 15.31 21.66
N LEU A 3 18.73 16.33 20.82
CA LEU A 3 19.39 17.63 20.93
C LEU A 3 18.91 18.44 22.15
N GLU A 4 17.61 18.38 22.47
CA GLU A 4 17.03 19.03 23.67
C GLU A 4 17.55 18.41 24.97
N VAL A 5 17.84 17.12 24.96
CA VAL A 5 18.32 16.37 26.13
C VAL A 5 19.76 16.75 26.42
N CYS A 6 20.60 16.83 25.39
CA CYS A 6 21.95 17.39 25.53
C CYS A 6 21.92 18.83 26.06
N SER A 7 20.94 19.64 25.67
CA SER A 7 20.78 21.01 26.17
C SER A 7 20.21 21.11 27.59
N SER A 8 19.59 20.05 28.11
CA SER A 8 19.01 20.00 29.46
C SER A 8 19.98 19.50 30.54
N LEU A 9 21.12 18.95 30.15
CA LEU A 9 22.15 18.46 31.07
C LEU A 9 23.01 19.61 31.58
N SER A 10 23.43 19.54 32.84
CA SER A 10 24.39 20.50 33.39
C SER A 10 25.76 20.38 32.71
N LEU A 11 26.58 21.42 32.80
CA LEU A 11 27.89 21.47 32.15
C LEU A 11 28.81 20.33 32.64
N GLU A 12 28.69 19.93 33.91
CA GLU A 12 29.42 18.78 34.48
C GLU A 12 28.92 17.43 33.97
N GLU A 13 27.60 17.26 33.80
CA GLU A 13 27.00 16.02 33.28
C GLU A 13 27.24 15.83 31.79
N SER A 14 27.31 16.94 31.02
CA SER A 14 27.60 16.93 29.58
C SER A 14 29.01 16.44 29.22
N LEU A 15 29.94 16.48 30.19
CA LEU A 15 31.32 15.99 30.01
C LEU A 15 31.45 14.49 30.26
N ASN A 16 30.45 13.84 30.87
CA ASN A 16 30.45 12.41 31.10
C ASN A 16 29.68 11.68 29.99
N TYR A 17 30.43 10.99 29.12
CA TYR A 17 29.88 10.24 27.99
C TYR A 17 28.79 9.23 28.38
N GLU A 18 28.94 8.51 29.50
CA GLU A 18 27.92 7.54 29.94
C GLU A 18 26.66 8.23 30.47
N THR A 19 26.80 9.39 31.12
CA THR A 19 25.67 10.20 31.55
C THR A 19 24.89 10.73 30.34
N VAL A 20 25.58 11.30 29.35
CA VAL A 20 24.97 11.82 28.11
C VAL A 20 24.32 10.69 27.31
N LYS A 21 25.02 9.57 27.10
CA LYS A 21 24.50 8.39 26.39
C LYS A 21 23.26 7.84 27.07
N SER A 22 23.28 7.69 28.40
CA SER A 22 22.11 7.19 29.14
C SER A 22 20.94 8.18 29.11
N ALA A 23 21.19 9.49 29.11
CA ALA A 23 20.17 10.53 29.05
C ALA A 23 19.52 10.57 27.65
N ILE A 24 20.32 10.56 26.58
CA ILE A 24 19.83 10.50 25.20
C ILE A 24 19.02 9.23 24.98
N LEU A 25 19.52 8.07 25.41
CA LEU A 25 18.80 6.80 25.28
C LEU A 25 17.48 6.81 26.07
N ARG A 26 17.48 7.33 27.30
CA ARG A 26 16.25 7.50 28.10
C ARG A 26 15.23 8.39 27.41
N ALA A 27 15.67 9.51 26.85
CA ALA A 27 14.80 10.47 26.19
C ALA A 27 14.36 10.04 24.78
N CYS A 28 15.07 9.09 24.17
CA CYS A 28 14.64 8.43 22.95
C CYS A 28 13.57 7.36 23.19
N GLU A 29 13.23 6.98 24.43
CA GLU A 29 12.13 6.06 24.81
C GLU A 29 12.12 4.67 24.14
N LEU A 30 13.13 4.38 23.34
CA LEU A 30 13.37 3.12 22.68
C LEU A 30 14.06 2.11 23.60
N VAL A 31 14.26 2.40 24.89
CA VAL A 31 14.99 1.51 25.81
C VAL A 31 14.23 0.20 26.06
N PRO A 32 12.95 0.21 26.49
CA PRO A 32 12.22 -1.03 26.74
C PRO A 32 12.01 -1.81 25.44
N GLU A 33 11.57 -1.13 24.38
CA GLU A 33 11.28 -1.74 23.09
C GLU A 33 12.53 -2.32 22.42
N ALA A 34 13.69 -1.66 22.51
CA ALA A 34 14.93 -2.21 21.98
C ALA A 34 15.38 -3.47 22.75
N TYR A 35 15.20 -3.51 24.08
CA TYR A 35 15.49 -4.73 24.84
C TYR A 35 14.51 -5.85 24.50
N ARG A 36 13.22 -5.55 24.30
CA ARG A 36 12.21 -6.51 23.82
C ARG A 36 12.59 -7.09 22.46
N GLN A 37 12.89 -6.24 21.48
CA GLN A 37 13.27 -6.66 20.13
C GLN A 37 14.54 -7.52 20.14
N LYS A 38 15.55 -7.12 20.94
CA LYS A 38 16.75 -7.95 21.13
C LYS A 38 16.40 -9.27 21.80
N PHE A 39 15.59 -9.27 22.85
CA PHE A 39 15.15 -10.49 23.52
C PHE A 39 14.45 -11.45 22.55
N ARG A 40 13.45 -10.98 21.79
CA ARG A 40 12.70 -11.81 20.81
C ARG A 40 13.58 -12.25 19.64
N GLY A 41 14.40 -11.36 19.10
CA GLY A 41 15.25 -11.58 17.94
C GLY A 41 16.59 -12.30 18.21
N HIS A 42 17.00 -12.48 19.46
CA HIS A 42 18.27 -13.12 19.78
C HIS A 42 18.26 -14.60 19.37
N LYS A 43 19.25 -14.99 18.55
CA LYS A 43 19.43 -16.33 18.00
C LYS A 43 20.75 -16.91 18.51
N LYS A 44 20.80 -18.22 18.73
CA LYS A 44 21.99 -18.92 19.18
C LYS A 44 23.08 -18.87 18.10
N ASN A 45 24.29 -18.52 18.50
CA ASN A 45 25.45 -18.53 17.61
C ASN A 45 26.07 -19.95 17.51
N SER A 46 26.78 -20.23 16.42
CA SER A 46 27.39 -21.55 16.17
C SER A 46 28.46 -21.92 17.21
N THR A 47 29.15 -20.92 17.75
CA THR A 47 30.24 -21.08 18.74
C THR A 47 29.78 -21.03 20.20
N GLN A 48 28.51 -20.68 20.45
CA GLN A 48 27.98 -20.47 21.79
C GLN A 48 27.38 -21.76 22.36
N THR A 49 27.52 -21.99 23.67
CA THR A 49 26.84 -23.08 24.37
C THR A 49 25.36 -22.76 24.62
N PHE A 50 24.52 -23.77 24.84
CA PHE A 50 23.11 -23.54 25.17
C PHE A 50 22.91 -22.83 26.51
N VAL A 51 23.81 -23.07 27.47
CA VAL A 51 23.77 -22.42 28.80
C VAL A 51 24.06 -20.92 28.68
N GLU A 52 25.08 -20.55 27.89
CA GLU A 52 25.40 -19.14 27.64
C GLU A 52 24.25 -18.43 26.90
N PHE A 53 23.65 -19.08 25.91
CA PHE A 53 22.49 -18.55 25.18
C PHE A 53 21.30 -18.30 26.10
N ALA A 54 20.96 -19.27 26.96
CA ALA A 54 19.86 -19.12 27.92
C ALA A 54 20.13 -17.98 28.91
N ARG A 55 21.39 -17.86 29.39
CA ARG A 55 21.81 -16.76 30.27
C ARG A 55 21.67 -15.40 29.59
N GLU A 56 22.14 -15.27 28.35
CA GLU A 56 22.04 -14.02 27.58
C GLU A 56 20.58 -13.63 27.29
N LYS A 57 19.73 -14.61 26.95
CA LYS A 57 18.27 -14.41 26.86
C LYS A 57 17.68 -13.89 28.17
N GLY A 58 18.03 -14.49 29.31
CA GLY A 58 17.59 -14.05 30.64
C GLY A 58 17.98 -12.60 30.93
N ILE A 59 19.25 -12.24 30.68
CA ILE A 59 19.75 -10.87 30.87
C ILE A 59 18.97 -9.85 30.02
N LEU A 60 18.63 -10.18 28.77
CA LEU A 60 17.85 -9.31 27.91
C LEU A 60 16.42 -9.12 28.43
N PHE A 61 15.80 -10.19 28.94
CA PHE A 61 14.48 -10.14 29.57
C PHE A 61 14.49 -9.27 30.83
N ASP A 62 15.46 -9.47 31.72
CA ASP A 62 15.58 -8.69 32.96
C ASP A 62 15.78 -7.20 32.67
N LYS A 63 16.60 -6.86 31.67
CA LYS A 63 16.80 -5.48 31.19
C LYS A 63 15.51 -4.89 30.63
N TRP A 64 14.72 -5.68 29.91
CA TRP A 64 13.42 -5.25 29.40
C TRP A 64 12.43 -4.98 30.54
N CYS A 65 12.28 -5.91 31.50
CA CYS A 65 11.42 -5.72 32.68
C CYS A 65 11.84 -4.49 33.49
N THR A 66 13.14 -4.30 33.71
CA THR A 66 13.68 -3.14 34.44
C THR A 66 13.38 -1.84 33.71
N ALA A 67 13.58 -1.80 32.39
CA ALA A 67 13.30 -0.61 31.58
C ALA A 67 11.78 -0.30 31.52
N SER A 68 10.94 -1.33 31.55
CA SER A 68 9.48 -1.22 31.62
C SER A 68 8.95 -0.92 33.04
N LYS A 69 9.84 -0.76 34.03
CA LYS A 69 9.48 -0.48 35.45
C LYS A 69 8.57 -1.53 36.08
N VAL A 70 8.71 -2.80 35.67
CA VAL A 70 8.01 -3.95 36.27
C VAL A 70 8.47 -4.14 37.71
N LYS A 71 7.53 -4.29 38.65
CA LYS A 71 7.81 -4.39 40.09
C LYS A 71 7.39 -5.73 40.70
N ASP A 72 6.44 -6.40 40.08
CA ASP A 72 5.79 -7.60 40.57
C ASP A 72 5.37 -8.51 39.41
N PHE A 73 4.83 -9.68 39.74
CA PHE A 73 4.36 -10.63 38.76
C PHE A 73 3.20 -10.08 37.91
N ASP A 74 2.31 -9.30 38.50
CA ASP A 74 1.13 -8.77 37.79
C ASP A 74 1.53 -7.75 36.72
N SER A 75 2.45 -6.83 37.03
CA SER A 75 3.02 -5.89 36.05
C SER A 75 3.84 -6.59 34.97
N MET A 76 4.52 -7.71 35.29
CA MET A 76 5.20 -8.53 34.29
C MET A 76 4.19 -9.21 33.35
N ARG A 77 3.13 -9.79 33.92
CA ARG A 77 2.04 -10.43 33.16
C ARG A 77 1.38 -9.42 32.24
N GLU A 78 1.08 -8.22 32.74
CA GLU A 78 0.48 -7.14 31.95
C GLU A 78 1.40 -6.68 30.81
N LEU A 79 2.71 -6.54 31.06
CA LEU A 79 3.69 -6.23 30.02
C LEU A 79 3.68 -7.23 28.87
N VAL A 80 3.64 -8.53 29.18
CA VAL A 80 3.61 -9.60 28.17
C VAL A 80 2.27 -9.64 27.43
N LEU A 81 1.15 -9.45 28.15
CA LEU A 81 -0.18 -9.38 27.52
C LEU A 81 -0.32 -8.17 26.58
N LEU A 82 0.22 -7.02 26.96
CA LEU A 82 0.25 -5.82 26.13
C LEU A 82 1.09 -6.02 24.86
N GLU A 83 2.22 -6.74 24.97
CA GLU A 83 3.01 -7.12 23.79
C GLU A 83 2.18 -7.97 22.83
N GLU A 84 1.57 -9.05 23.33
CA GLU A 84 0.77 -9.95 22.50
C GLU A 84 -0.41 -9.22 21.87
N PHE A 85 -1.12 -8.39 22.64
CA PHE A 85 -2.21 -7.56 22.15
C PHE A 85 -1.76 -6.65 21.01
N LYS A 86 -0.62 -5.95 21.14
CA LYS A 86 -0.09 -5.10 20.07
C LYS A 86 0.28 -5.88 18.81
N SER A 87 0.75 -7.12 18.94
CA SER A 87 1.07 -7.97 17.78
C SER A 87 -0.16 -8.37 16.95
N CYS A 88 -1.36 -8.28 17.53
CA CYS A 88 -2.63 -8.53 16.86
C CYS A 88 -3.21 -7.29 16.15
N LEU A 89 -2.57 -6.12 16.28
CA LEU A 89 -3.06 -4.87 15.70
C LEU A 89 -2.36 -4.53 14.39
N LEU A 90 -3.02 -3.71 13.57
CA LEU A 90 -2.39 -3.08 12.40
C LEU A 90 -1.21 -2.20 12.84
N GLU A 91 -0.13 -2.19 12.06
CA GLU A 91 1.11 -1.46 12.37
C GLU A 91 0.86 0.03 12.68
N CYS A 92 -0.05 0.68 11.96
CA CYS A 92 -0.41 2.08 12.19
C CYS A 92 -1.00 2.33 13.59
N VAL A 93 -1.78 1.37 14.11
CA VAL A 93 -2.36 1.44 15.47
C VAL A 93 -1.28 1.20 16.52
N VAL A 94 -0.33 0.30 16.26
CA VAL A 94 0.81 0.03 17.16
C VAL A 94 1.69 1.26 17.31
N VAL A 95 2.02 1.94 16.21
CA VAL A 95 2.81 3.19 16.23
C VAL A 95 2.11 4.25 17.06
N TYR A 96 0.81 4.49 16.83
CA TYR A 96 0.02 5.45 17.59
C TYR A 96 -0.02 5.14 19.10
N LEU A 97 -0.27 3.88 19.46
CA LEU A 97 -0.31 3.44 20.85
C LEU A 97 1.04 3.57 21.56
N ASN A 98 2.15 3.41 20.83
CA ASN A 98 3.49 3.60 21.36
C ASN A 98 3.80 5.09 21.62
N GLU A 99 3.31 5.98 20.78
CA GLU A 99 3.50 7.44 20.94
C GLU A 99 2.66 8.03 22.08
N GLN A 100 1.45 7.52 22.30
CA GLN A 100 0.51 8.02 23.32
C GLN A 100 0.93 7.67 24.77
N LYS A 101 1.95 6.83 24.99
CA LYS A 101 2.45 6.35 26.30
C LYS A 101 1.41 5.79 27.28
N THR A 102 0.16 5.61 26.84
CA THR A 102 -0.94 5.20 27.70
C THR A 102 -1.77 4.16 26.96
N LEU A 103 -1.79 2.96 27.53
CA LEU A 103 -2.76 1.94 27.20
C LEU A 103 -3.62 1.78 28.45
N ASN A 104 -4.55 2.72 28.64
CA ASN A 104 -5.69 2.40 29.48
C ASN A 104 -6.48 1.34 28.70
N SER A 105 -6.50 0.12 29.23
CA SER A 105 -7.11 -1.10 28.67
C SER A 105 -8.64 -1.04 28.45
N ALA A 106 -9.22 0.15 28.28
CA ALA A 106 -10.65 0.37 28.21
C ALA A 106 -11.11 1.24 27.02
N VAL A 107 -10.21 1.63 26.11
CA VAL A 107 -10.65 2.23 24.86
C VAL A 107 -10.63 1.12 23.81
N ALA A 108 -11.75 0.40 23.71
CA ALA A 108 -12.17 -0.11 22.42
C ALA A 108 -12.29 1.11 21.52
N VAL A 109 -11.18 1.53 20.91
CA VAL A 109 -11.22 2.45 19.79
C VAL A 109 -11.95 1.62 18.75
N PRO A 110 -13.21 1.95 18.38
CA PRO A 110 -13.72 1.44 17.12
C PRO A 110 -12.63 1.84 16.12
N CYS A 111 -12.22 0.91 15.27
CA CYS A 111 -11.30 1.20 14.18
C CYS A 111 -11.99 2.24 13.26
N GLU A 112 -12.10 3.49 13.71
CA GLU A 112 -12.33 4.64 12.88
C GLU A 112 -11.08 4.71 12.06
N GLU A 113 -11.19 4.19 10.84
CA GLU A 113 -10.29 4.41 9.73
C GLU A 113 -10.12 5.92 9.54
N ARG A 114 -9.29 6.54 10.38
CA ARG A 114 -8.94 7.95 10.28
C ARG A 114 -8.02 8.07 9.08
N ILE A 115 -8.47 8.87 8.13
CA ILE A 115 -7.66 9.30 7.00
C ILE A 115 -6.50 10.11 7.56
N ASP A 116 -5.29 9.84 7.10
CA ASP A 116 -4.11 10.65 7.45
C ASP A 116 -4.35 12.12 7.07
N ASP A 117 -4.05 13.03 8.00
CA ASP A 117 -4.32 14.47 7.86
C ASP A 117 -3.65 15.08 6.63
N SER A 118 -2.57 14.48 6.10
CA SER A 118 -1.91 14.90 4.87
C SER A 118 -2.79 14.78 3.62
N TYR A 119 -3.78 13.89 3.62
CA TYR A 119 -4.74 13.76 2.52
C TYR A 119 -5.91 14.75 2.63
N THR A 120 -6.21 15.28 3.81
CA THR A 120 -7.38 16.14 4.08
C THR A 120 -7.62 17.23 3.03
N PRO A 121 -6.61 17.95 2.50
CA PRO A 121 -6.83 18.98 1.47
C PRO A 121 -7.40 18.46 0.14
N PHE A 122 -7.24 17.16 -0.12
CA PHE A 122 -7.66 16.49 -1.36
C PHE A 122 -8.87 15.58 -1.17
N ILE A 123 -9.39 15.51 0.05
CA ILE A 123 -10.60 14.75 0.40
C ILE A 123 -11.82 15.65 0.27
N PHE A 124 -12.83 15.14 -0.42
CA PHE A 124 -14.15 15.78 -0.50
C PHE A 124 -15.24 14.71 -0.45
N LYS A 125 -16.49 15.14 -0.23
CA LYS A 125 -17.64 14.24 -0.12
C LYS A 125 -18.37 14.15 -1.46
N GLY A 126 -18.94 12.97 -1.71
CA GLY A 126 -19.81 12.72 -2.85
C GLY A 126 -20.95 11.80 -2.48
N LEU A 127 -21.90 11.67 -3.38
CA LEU A 127 -23.02 10.76 -3.29
C LEU A 127 -22.94 9.77 -4.44
N ILE A 128 -23.21 8.50 -4.17
CA ILE A 128 -23.17 7.44 -5.16
C ILE A 128 -24.42 6.56 -5.09
N SER A 129 -24.90 6.09 -6.24
CA SER A 129 -26.07 5.23 -6.38
C SER A 129 -25.86 4.28 -7.56
N LEU A 130 -26.49 3.09 -7.52
CA LEU A 130 -26.52 2.18 -8.68
C LEU A 130 -27.62 2.60 -9.67
N THR A 131 -28.74 3.11 -9.16
CA THR A 131 -29.92 3.43 -9.98
C THR A 131 -30.02 4.91 -10.39
N GLY A 132 -29.29 5.79 -9.72
CA GLY A 132 -29.44 7.26 -9.81
C GLY A 132 -30.54 7.83 -8.93
N ASN A 133 -31.26 7.00 -8.17
CA ASN A 133 -32.33 7.44 -7.27
C ASN A 133 -31.81 7.71 -5.86
N SER A 134 -32.57 8.48 -5.07
CA SER A 134 -32.22 8.79 -3.68
C SER A 134 -32.36 7.59 -2.72
N GLU A 135 -33.10 6.54 -3.09
CA GLU A 135 -33.35 5.37 -2.23
C GLU A 135 -32.11 4.49 -2.01
N ASP A 136 -31.25 4.38 -3.02
CA ASP A 136 -30.00 3.61 -2.96
C ASP A 136 -28.75 4.52 -2.89
N GLN A 137 -28.95 5.82 -2.70
CA GLN A 137 -27.91 6.82 -2.61
C GLN A 137 -27.14 6.71 -1.29
N LYS A 138 -25.82 6.74 -1.37
CA LYS A 138 -24.91 6.67 -0.22
C LYS A 138 -23.87 7.77 -0.28
N GLU A 139 -23.54 8.34 0.87
CA GLU A 139 -22.42 9.27 1.00
C GLU A 139 -21.08 8.51 0.99
N ILE A 140 -20.11 9.08 0.28
CA ILE A 140 -18.75 8.54 0.14
C ILE A 140 -17.71 9.63 0.38
N LYS A 141 -16.58 9.25 0.98
CA LYS A 141 -15.37 10.08 1.04
C LYS A 141 -14.50 9.79 -0.18
N MET A 142 -14.20 10.85 -0.92
CA MET A 142 -13.49 10.79 -2.19
C MET A 142 -12.12 11.44 -2.06
N LEU A 143 -11.08 10.77 -2.54
CA LEU A 143 -9.74 11.32 -2.70
C LEU A 143 -9.50 11.69 -4.16
N ARG A 144 -9.11 12.94 -4.42
CA ARG A 144 -8.63 13.35 -5.74
C ARG A 144 -7.19 12.88 -5.94
N ASP A 145 -6.95 12.05 -6.96
CA ASP A 145 -5.60 11.57 -7.28
C ASP A 145 -5.23 11.89 -8.73
N MET A 146 -4.27 12.80 -8.91
CA MET A 146 -3.75 13.18 -10.24
C MET A 146 -2.86 12.09 -10.87
N GLY A 147 -2.32 11.17 -10.07
CA GLY A 147 -1.54 10.03 -10.55
C GLY A 147 -2.40 8.86 -11.02
N ALA A 148 -3.67 8.82 -10.61
CA ALA A 148 -4.61 7.79 -11.03
C ALA A 148 -5.21 8.12 -12.40
N MET A 149 -4.93 7.27 -13.38
CA MET A 149 -5.56 7.36 -14.69
C MET A 149 -7.03 6.91 -14.67
N GLN A 150 -7.40 6.04 -13.73
CA GLN A 150 -8.73 5.43 -13.60
C GLN A 150 -9.32 5.72 -12.22
N SER A 151 -10.65 5.90 -12.16
CA SER A 151 -11.38 6.04 -10.91
C SER A 151 -11.70 4.69 -10.28
N PHE A 152 -11.56 4.59 -8.95
CA PHE A 152 -11.76 3.37 -8.17
C PHE A 152 -12.75 3.55 -7.02
N ILE A 153 -13.44 2.47 -6.66
CA ILE A 153 -14.34 2.41 -5.50
C ILE A 153 -14.13 1.12 -4.71
N VAL A 154 -14.29 1.21 -3.39
CA VAL A 154 -14.30 0.03 -2.51
C VAL A 154 -15.59 -0.78 -2.67
N ALA A 155 -15.45 -2.10 -2.83
CA ALA A 155 -16.53 -3.02 -3.18
C ALA A 155 -17.69 -3.03 -2.16
N GLU A 156 -17.40 -2.78 -0.89
CA GLU A 156 -18.39 -2.87 0.19
C GLU A 156 -19.40 -1.72 0.20
N LYS A 157 -19.14 -0.62 -0.53
CA LYS A 157 -20.07 0.52 -0.52
C LYS A 157 -21.37 0.27 -1.23
N LEU A 158 -21.37 -0.47 -2.33
CA LEU A 158 -22.59 -0.77 -3.08
C LEU A 158 -22.67 -2.28 -3.33
N LYS A 159 -23.87 -2.77 -3.60
CA LYS A 159 -24.08 -4.17 -3.96
C LYS A 159 -23.77 -4.37 -5.44
N PHE A 160 -22.48 -4.40 -5.76
CA PHE A 160 -22.04 -4.67 -7.13
C PHE A 160 -22.41 -6.10 -7.56
N SER A 161 -22.93 -6.23 -8.77
CA SER A 161 -23.40 -7.49 -9.37
C SER A 161 -23.23 -7.43 -10.88
N GLU A 162 -23.46 -8.57 -11.56
CA GLU A 162 -23.46 -8.62 -13.02
C GLU A 162 -24.43 -7.62 -13.67
N ASP A 163 -25.51 -7.23 -12.99
CA ASP A 163 -26.50 -6.27 -13.52
C ASP A 163 -25.92 -4.86 -13.71
N ASN A 164 -24.91 -4.49 -12.91
CA ASN A 164 -24.22 -3.20 -13.00
C ASN A 164 -22.79 -3.33 -13.55
N SER A 165 -22.40 -4.53 -14.01
CA SER A 165 -21.13 -4.80 -14.66
C SER A 165 -21.09 -4.15 -16.05
N CYS A 166 -19.93 -3.61 -16.43
CA CYS A 166 -19.68 -3.17 -17.80
C CYS A 166 -19.24 -4.30 -18.72
N GLY A 167 -19.11 -5.54 -18.23
CA GLY A 167 -18.61 -6.69 -19.00
C GLY A 167 -17.14 -6.57 -19.42
N SER A 168 -16.42 -5.56 -18.90
CA SER A 168 -15.00 -5.31 -19.17
C SER A 168 -14.24 -5.02 -17.89
N SER A 169 -12.92 -5.11 -17.99
CA SER A 169 -12.01 -4.82 -16.89
C SER A 169 -10.89 -3.91 -17.36
N VAL A 170 -10.43 -3.05 -16.46
CA VAL A 170 -9.24 -2.23 -16.67
C VAL A 170 -7.99 -2.99 -16.22
N ILE A 171 -6.87 -2.76 -16.89
CA ILE A 171 -5.56 -3.26 -16.45
C ILE A 171 -4.82 -2.14 -15.72
N VAL A 172 -4.59 -2.36 -14.43
CA VAL A 172 -3.98 -1.37 -13.54
C VAL A 172 -2.55 -1.77 -13.27
N LYS A 173 -1.61 -0.83 -13.47
CA LYS A 173 -0.20 -1.03 -13.15
C LYS A 173 0.21 -0.01 -12.08
N GLY A 174 0.59 -0.51 -10.92
CA GLY A 174 1.12 0.32 -9.82
C GLY A 174 2.64 0.44 -9.85
N ILE A 175 3.19 1.03 -8.79
CA ILE A 175 4.65 1.18 -8.58
C ILE A 175 5.34 -0.19 -8.53
N GLU A 176 4.67 -1.23 -8.04
CA GLU A 176 5.17 -2.60 -7.95
C GLU A 176 5.37 -3.28 -9.33
N ILE A 177 5.13 -2.58 -10.44
CA ILE A 177 5.26 -3.06 -11.84
C ILE A 177 4.28 -4.21 -12.20
N GLY A 178 3.70 -4.88 -11.21
CA GLY A 178 2.62 -5.83 -11.38
C GLY A 178 1.38 -5.21 -12.03
N CYS A 179 0.73 -6.00 -12.88
CA CYS A 179 -0.54 -5.65 -13.51
C CYS A 179 -1.69 -6.40 -12.82
N VAL A 180 -2.77 -5.70 -12.50
CA VAL A 180 -3.98 -6.28 -11.92
C VAL A 180 -5.16 -5.99 -12.83
N LYS A 181 -5.93 -7.03 -13.18
CA LYS A 181 -7.22 -6.89 -13.89
C LYS A 181 -8.30 -6.52 -12.88
N VAL A 182 -9.01 -5.42 -13.12
CA VAL A 182 -10.03 -4.89 -12.19
C VAL A 182 -11.35 -4.68 -12.93
N PRO A 183 -12.48 -5.26 -12.46
CA PRO A 183 -13.76 -5.15 -13.15
C PRO A 183 -14.34 -3.74 -13.08
N LEU A 184 -14.93 -3.29 -14.18
CA LEU A 184 -15.61 -2.00 -14.29
C LEU A 184 -17.11 -2.16 -14.06
N HIS A 185 -17.67 -1.26 -13.26
CA HIS A 185 -19.10 -1.17 -13.00
C HIS A 185 -19.61 0.24 -13.30
N ARG A 186 -20.90 0.34 -13.65
CA ARG A 186 -21.56 1.61 -13.92
C ARG A 186 -22.29 2.09 -12.66
N VAL A 187 -22.00 3.32 -12.24
CA VAL A 187 -22.57 3.95 -11.05
C VAL A 187 -22.97 5.38 -11.35
N HIS A 188 -24.00 5.89 -10.69
CA HIS A 188 -24.33 7.30 -10.69
C HIS A 188 -23.55 8.00 -9.59
N LEU A 189 -22.66 8.91 -9.97
CA LEU A 189 -21.86 9.72 -9.06
C LEU A 189 -22.38 11.16 -9.06
N GLN A 190 -22.47 11.76 -7.87
CA GLN A 190 -22.78 13.18 -7.70
C GLN A 190 -21.79 13.78 -6.70
N CYS A 191 -20.93 14.67 -7.19
CA CYS A 191 -20.00 15.42 -6.36
C CYS A 191 -19.76 16.81 -6.97
N GLU A 192 -18.93 17.62 -6.31
CA GLU A 192 -18.65 18.99 -6.75
C GLU A 192 -17.98 19.07 -8.13
N LEU A 193 -17.33 17.99 -8.58
CA LEU A 193 -16.58 17.97 -9.84
C LEU A 193 -17.37 17.40 -11.01
N CYS A 194 -18.32 16.49 -10.77
CA CYS A 194 -19.13 15.88 -11.81
C CYS A 194 -20.43 15.30 -11.24
N THR A 195 -21.45 15.19 -12.09
CA THR A 195 -22.70 14.48 -11.77
C THR A 195 -23.13 13.67 -12.99
N GLY A 196 -23.43 12.39 -12.79
CA GLY A 196 -23.95 11.51 -13.83
C GLY A 196 -23.46 10.06 -13.69
N PHE A 197 -23.82 9.24 -14.69
CA PHE A 197 -23.35 7.86 -14.75
C PHE A 197 -21.90 7.78 -15.23
N VAL A 198 -21.07 7.14 -14.43
CA VAL A 198 -19.64 6.94 -14.67
C VAL A 198 -19.29 5.46 -14.55
N ARG A 199 -18.15 5.08 -15.15
CA ARG A 199 -17.59 3.74 -15.06
C ARG A 199 -16.46 3.75 -14.06
N VAL A 200 -16.48 2.85 -13.10
CA VAL A 200 -15.52 2.83 -11.99
C VAL A 200 -14.99 1.43 -11.76
N ALA A 201 -13.72 1.34 -11.43
CA ALA A 201 -13.04 0.10 -11.14
C ALA A 201 -13.29 -0.31 -9.69
N VAL A 202 -13.81 -1.53 -9.48
CA VAL A 202 -14.21 -1.99 -8.15
C VAL A 202 -13.10 -2.83 -7.52
N ARG A 203 -12.65 -2.44 -6.32
CA ARG A 203 -11.60 -3.14 -5.57
C ARG A 203 -12.08 -3.53 -4.16
N PRO A 204 -11.62 -4.65 -3.59
CA PRO A 204 -11.93 -5.00 -2.22
C PRO A 204 -11.44 -3.97 -1.19
N SER A 205 -10.32 -3.30 -1.48
CA SER A 205 -9.72 -2.26 -0.65
C SER A 205 -8.98 -1.23 -1.49
N LEU A 206 -8.81 -0.02 -0.93
CA LEU A 206 -8.05 1.07 -1.53
C LEU A 206 -6.75 1.35 -0.73
N PRO A 207 -5.72 1.95 -1.35
CA PRO A 207 -4.45 2.23 -0.68
C PRO A 207 -4.53 3.22 0.49
N VAL A 208 -5.57 4.05 0.53
CA VAL A 208 -5.77 5.05 1.59
C VAL A 208 -6.95 4.63 2.47
N THR A 209 -6.64 4.29 3.72
CA THR A 209 -7.62 3.87 4.73
C THR A 209 -8.64 4.98 4.99
N GLY A 210 -9.93 4.63 5.11
CA GLY A 210 -11.01 5.58 5.33
C GLY A 210 -11.48 6.34 4.10
N VAL A 211 -10.87 6.12 2.93
CA VAL A 211 -11.32 6.62 1.63
C VAL A 211 -12.16 5.56 0.94
N ASP A 212 -13.31 5.97 0.42
CA ASP A 212 -14.25 5.06 -0.24
C ASP A 212 -14.07 5.06 -1.77
N PHE A 213 -13.53 6.15 -2.31
CA PHE A 213 -13.43 6.39 -3.73
C PHE A 213 -12.14 7.16 -4.08
N ILE A 214 -11.38 6.67 -5.07
CA ILE A 214 -10.28 7.43 -5.68
C ILE A 214 -10.78 8.00 -6.99
N LEU A 215 -10.81 9.33 -7.08
CA LEU A 215 -11.17 10.05 -8.28
C LEU A 215 -9.91 10.21 -9.15
N GLY A 216 -9.86 9.44 -10.23
CA GLY A 216 -8.83 9.54 -11.25
C GLY A 216 -9.18 10.55 -12.35
N ASN A 217 -8.31 10.60 -13.35
CA ASN A 217 -8.40 11.55 -14.46
C ASN A 217 -9.38 11.14 -15.57
N ASP A 218 -9.89 9.90 -15.56
CA ASP A 218 -10.84 9.37 -16.54
C ASP A 218 -12.18 10.12 -16.56
N LEU A 219 -12.53 10.79 -15.46
CA LEU A 219 -13.75 11.59 -15.35
C LEU A 219 -13.55 13.07 -15.72
N ALA A 220 -12.33 13.46 -16.12
CA ALA A 220 -11.97 14.84 -16.46
C ALA A 220 -12.28 15.21 -17.93
N GLY A 221 -13.55 15.12 -18.33
CA GLY A 221 -14.09 15.78 -19.52
C GLY A 221 -13.42 15.42 -20.86
N GLY A 222 -12.90 14.19 -21.01
CA GLY A 222 -12.43 13.66 -22.30
C GLY A 222 -11.09 14.19 -22.80
N LYS A 223 -10.30 14.90 -21.98
CA LYS A 223 -8.97 15.41 -22.37
C LYS A 223 -7.84 14.39 -22.19
N VAL A 224 -8.13 13.23 -21.63
CA VAL A 224 -7.16 12.20 -21.26
C VAL A 224 -7.36 10.99 -22.16
N MET A 225 -6.26 10.38 -22.62
CA MET A 225 -6.32 9.18 -23.45
C MET A 225 -7.15 8.06 -22.77
N PRO A 226 -7.97 7.33 -23.54
CA PRO A 226 -8.83 6.30 -22.98
C PRO A 226 -7.99 5.19 -22.35
N VAL A 227 -8.47 4.69 -21.20
CA VAL A 227 -7.79 3.64 -20.44
C VAL A 227 -7.90 2.29 -21.18
N LEU A 228 -6.83 1.49 -21.16
CA LEU A 228 -6.84 0.16 -21.77
C LEU A 228 -7.82 -0.77 -21.04
N GLU A 229 -8.78 -1.31 -21.78
CA GLU A 229 -9.76 -2.27 -21.28
C GLU A 229 -9.57 -3.65 -21.92
N VAL A 230 -9.90 -4.68 -21.13
CA VAL A 230 -9.89 -6.07 -21.54
C VAL A 230 -11.31 -6.62 -21.38
N VAL A 231 -11.82 -7.19 -22.46
CA VAL A 231 -13.08 -7.94 -22.51
C VAL A 231 -12.79 -9.43 -22.62
N ASP A 232 -13.58 -10.24 -21.94
CA ASP A 232 -13.40 -11.71 -21.94
C ASP A 232 -13.91 -12.36 -23.23
N LYS A 233 -14.79 -11.68 -23.95
CA LYS A 233 -15.27 -12.07 -25.28
C LYS A 233 -14.81 -11.01 -26.28
N PRO A 234 -14.05 -11.37 -27.33
CA PRO A 234 -13.66 -10.42 -28.34
C PRO A 234 -14.92 -9.91 -29.05
N ASP A 235 -15.06 -8.58 -29.10
CA ASP A 235 -16.15 -7.94 -29.83
C ASP A 235 -15.83 -8.02 -31.33
N ILE A 236 -16.63 -8.76 -32.09
CA ILE A 236 -16.46 -8.90 -33.55
C ILE A 236 -16.99 -7.65 -34.27
N PHE A 237 -17.73 -6.78 -33.56
CA PHE A 237 -18.19 -5.51 -34.10
C PHE A 237 -17.19 -4.40 -33.80
N CYS A 238 -16.18 -4.27 -34.67
CA CYS A 238 -15.64 -2.95 -34.95
C CYS A 238 -16.78 -2.13 -35.56
N GLN A 239 -17.47 -1.31 -34.77
CA GLN A 239 -18.10 -0.14 -35.36
C GLN A 239 -16.96 0.65 -35.98
N SER A 240 -16.91 0.66 -37.31
CA SER A 240 -16.16 1.65 -38.05
C SER A 240 -16.72 3.01 -37.63
N GLY A 241 -16.18 3.56 -36.53
CA GLY A 241 -16.16 4.99 -36.35
C GLY A 241 -15.60 5.57 -37.63
N ASP A 242 -16.27 6.58 -38.15
CA ASP A 242 -15.96 7.28 -39.38
C ASP A 242 -14.55 7.91 -39.25
N VAL A 243 -13.51 7.10 -39.45
CA VAL A 243 -12.13 7.53 -39.50
C VAL A 243 -11.87 7.90 -40.95
N THR A 244 -12.27 9.12 -41.32
CA THR A 244 -11.63 9.82 -42.43
C THR A 244 -10.22 10.22 -41.99
N ASN A 245 -9.33 9.25 -41.84
CA ASN A 245 -7.91 9.48 -41.76
C ASN A 245 -7.19 8.26 -42.36
N SER A 246 -6.85 8.41 -43.62
CA SER A 246 -6.15 7.45 -44.46
C SER A 246 -4.67 7.40 -44.09
N ASP A 247 -4.34 6.84 -42.93
CA ASP A 247 -2.98 6.37 -42.63
C ASP A 247 -3.09 5.10 -41.79
N VAL A 248 -3.32 3.99 -42.51
CA VAL A 248 -3.34 2.64 -41.97
C VAL A 248 -1.94 2.27 -41.51
N PHE A 249 -1.73 2.14 -40.20
CA PHE A 249 -0.55 1.47 -39.66
C PHE A 249 -0.71 -0.04 -39.86
N PRO A 250 0.19 -0.73 -40.59
CA PRO A 250 0.12 -2.18 -40.70
C PRO A 250 0.63 -2.79 -39.39
N ALA A 251 -0.29 -3.20 -38.52
CA ALA A 251 0.04 -4.09 -37.42
C ALA A 251 0.29 -5.50 -37.99
N CYS A 252 1.56 -5.84 -38.23
CA CYS A 252 1.97 -7.18 -38.62
C CYS A 252 1.73 -8.16 -37.46
N ALA A 253 0.61 -8.89 -37.50
CA ALA A 253 0.40 -10.05 -36.65
C ALA A 253 1.31 -11.20 -37.13
N VAL A 254 2.45 -11.39 -36.45
CA VAL A 254 3.33 -12.54 -36.70
C VAL A 254 2.96 -13.67 -35.75
N THR A 255 2.17 -14.63 -36.21
CA THR A 255 1.96 -15.91 -35.51
C THR A 255 3.08 -16.88 -35.88
N ARG A 256 4.14 -16.97 -35.06
CA ARG A 256 5.06 -18.12 -35.14
C ARG A 256 4.60 -19.21 -34.18
N ALA A 257 3.65 -20.03 -34.63
CA ALA A 257 3.55 -21.40 -34.15
C ALA A 257 4.40 -22.27 -35.08
N HIS A 258 5.56 -22.73 -34.61
CA HIS A 258 6.29 -23.82 -35.27
C HIS A 258 6.49 -24.98 -34.30
N ARG A 259 5.80 -26.07 -34.62
CA ARG A 259 6.04 -27.42 -34.09
C ARG A 259 7.32 -27.95 -34.73
N ILE A 260 8.40 -28.08 -33.98
CA ILE A 260 9.63 -28.73 -34.49
C ILE A 260 9.38 -30.24 -34.50
N LYS A 261 9.25 -30.81 -35.71
CA LYS A 261 9.53 -32.21 -36.01
C LYS A 261 10.94 -32.31 -36.61
N SER A 262 11.60 -33.41 -36.28
CA SER A 262 13.00 -33.76 -36.45
C SER A 262 13.53 -33.80 -37.89
N PHE A 263 14.83 -33.50 -38.03
CA PHE A 263 15.81 -33.97 -39.02
C PHE A 263 15.51 -33.86 -40.54
N HIS A 264 16.23 -32.96 -41.23
CA HIS A 264 17.33 -33.38 -42.11
C HIS A 264 18.22 -32.19 -42.50
N LEU A 265 19.53 -32.44 -42.45
CA LEU A 265 20.64 -31.62 -42.93
C LEU A 265 20.41 -31.08 -44.35
N LEU A 266 20.79 -29.81 -44.60
CA LEU A 266 21.74 -29.44 -45.65
C LEU A 266 22.25 -28.02 -45.42
N HIS A 267 23.51 -27.86 -45.80
CA HIS A 267 24.48 -26.84 -45.46
C HIS A 267 24.43 -25.69 -46.49
N TRP A 268 24.46 -24.41 -46.07
CA TRP A 268 25.22 -23.38 -46.79
C TRP A 268 25.53 -22.14 -45.95
N SER A 269 26.69 -21.57 -46.25
CA SER A 269 27.57 -20.67 -45.48
C SER A 269 27.18 -19.17 -45.55
N PRO A 270 27.83 -18.28 -44.76
CA PRO A 270 27.36 -16.96 -44.37
C PRO A 270 27.85 -15.83 -45.28
N TYR A 271 27.14 -14.70 -45.25
CA TYR A 271 27.67 -13.40 -45.64
C TYR A 271 27.28 -12.35 -44.58
N GLN A 272 28.25 -11.93 -43.78
CA GLN A 272 28.32 -10.60 -43.12
C GLN A 272 29.04 -9.63 -44.07
N PRO A 273 29.24 -8.32 -43.79
CA PRO A 273 28.80 -7.45 -42.68
C PRO A 273 28.12 -6.14 -43.21
N SER A 274 27.63 -5.21 -42.39
CA SER A 274 28.44 -4.01 -42.06
C SER A 274 27.85 -3.21 -40.89
N VAL A 275 28.78 -2.81 -40.04
CA VAL A 275 28.71 -2.00 -38.84
C VAL A 275 28.29 -0.55 -39.13
N SER A 276 27.44 0.04 -38.28
CA SER A 276 27.69 1.38 -37.74
C SER A 276 27.04 1.55 -36.37
N ARG A 277 27.89 1.69 -35.35
CA ARG A 277 27.56 2.07 -33.98
C ARG A 277 27.05 3.52 -33.93
N SER A 278 26.15 3.81 -32.98
CA SER A 278 26.18 4.92 -31.99
C SER A 278 24.81 4.96 -31.29
N ASN A 279 24.67 4.37 -30.11
CA ASN A 279 24.85 4.96 -28.77
C ASN A 279 23.94 6.15 -28.42
N MET A 280 23.15 5.90 -27.36
CA MET A 280 22.78 6.77 -26.24
C MET A 280 21.96 8.01 -26.53
N TRP A 281 20.71 7.96 -26.05
CA TRP A 281 19.95 9.11 -25.59
C TRP A 281 19.62 8.91 -24.11
N TRP A 282 19.85 9.98 -23.35
CA TRP A 282 19.30 10.24 -22.02
C TRP A 282 17.80 10.50 -22.11
#